data_AF-A0A260YSM9-F1
#
_entry.id   AF-A0A260YSM9-F1
#
_cell.length_a   1.000
_cell.length_b   1.000
_cell.length_c   1.000
_cell.angle_alpha   90.00
_cell.angle_beta   90.00
_cell.angle_gamma   90.00
#
_symmetry.space_group_name_H-M   'P 1'
#
loop_
_entity.id
_entity.type
_entity.pdbx_description
1 polymer ?
#
loop_
_entity_poly.entity_id
_entity_poly.type
_entity_poly.pdbx_seq_one_letter_code
_entity_poly.pdbx_strand_id
1 'polypeptide(L)'
;MAPEFFIYLFLGLIELTVSTFLLATVVKNTRLRDKYSIFLVKFIVDIVVACLLLLLAYLDRRSDERICGATLVISTSIPLLQVLLLLCEVIDWSLAAYSPVYFHHSSLFSRILPFIAGAICYLIILTALLVIDATSMTVSCITSPEASAVTSAYDFSLAITTVCVVGLALLLRRNLNSAYFRPVMLHFIATLFLEEIPLLTCILLKYANSKSAILAADMTNWLVCIHSLLHSSYFVYNHQDYREVVKTMFKKWKVVRSGSG
;
A
#
# COMPACT_ATOMS: atom_id res chain seq x y z
N MET A 1 -23.22 -10.96 11.07
CA MET A 1 -21.99 -10.28 10.59
C MET A 1 -21.69 -10.80 9.21
N ALA A 2 -21.38 -9.91 8.28
CA ALA A 2 -21.07 -10.26 6.91
C ALA A 2 -19.62 -10.81 6.80
N PRO A 3 -19.31 -11.77 5.91
CA PRO A 3 -17.97 -12.36 5.79
C PRO A 3 -16.86 -11.33 5.52
N GLU A 4 -17.19 -10.21 4.85
CA GLU A 4 -16.28 -9.09 4.55
C GLU A 4 -15.67 -8.50 5.84
N PHE A 5 -16.46 -8.42 6.91
CA PHE A 5 -16.02 -7.92 8.22
C PHE A 5 -14.81 -8.71 8.75
N PHE A 6 -14.90 -10.04 8.71
CA PHE A 6 -13.84 -10.90 9.23
C PHE A 6 -12.56 -10.79 8.40
N ILE A 7 -12.70 -10.62 7.08
CA ILE A 7 -11.55 -10.47 6.18
C ILE A 7 -10.84 -9.13 6.44
N TYR A 8 -11.59 -8.02 6.51
CA TYR A 8 -11.02 -6.71 6.83
C TYR A 8 -10.32 -6.70 8.19
N LEU A 9 -10.95 -7.31 9.22
CA LEU A 9 -10.37 -7.41 10.55
C LEU A 9 -9.08 -8.24 10.53
N PHE A 10 -9.11 -9.42 9.91
CA PHE A 10 -7.96 -10.31 9.83
C PHE A 10 -6.78 -9.67 9.09
N LEU A 11 -7.04 -9.15 7.89
CA LEU A 11 -6.02 -8.49 7.05
C LEU A 11 -5.49 -7.21 7.69
N GLY A 12 -6.36 -6.38 8.28
CA GLY A 12 -5.95 -5.18 8.99
C GLY A 12 -5.05 -5.50 10.19
N LEU A 13 -5.41 -6.50 11.01
CA LEU A 13 -4.61 -6.86 12.18
C LEU A 13 -3.26 -7.47 11.81
N ILE A 14 -3.21 -8.36 10.81
CA ILE A 14 -1.94 -8.97 10.39
C ILE A 14 -1.00 -7.93 9.78
N GLU A 15 -1.49 -7.06 8.90
CA GLU A 15 -0.71 -5.98 8.29
C GLU A 15 -0.19 -5.01 9.35
N LEU A 16 -1.07 -4.56 10.27
CA LEU A 16 -0.68 -3.69 11.37
C LEU A 16 0.43 -4.32 12.22
N THR A 17 0.29 -5.61 12.55
CA THR A 17 1.27 -6.33 13.37
C THR A 17 2.60 -6.45 12.66
N VAL A 18 2.60 -6.90 11.40
CA VAL A 18 3.81 -7.09 10.59
C VAL A 18 4.52 -5.76 10.40
N SER A 19 3.82 -4.74 9.90
CA SER A 19 4.42 -3.45 9.55
C SER A 19 4.89 -2.67 10.78
N THR A 20 4.17 -2.74 11.90
CA THR A 20 4.66 -2.18 13.18
C THR A 20 5.90 -2.91 13.69
N PHE A 21 5.95 -4.24 13.57
CA PHE A 21 7.13 -5.02 13.97
C PHE A 21 8.35 -4.71 13.10
N LEU A 22 8.17 -4.59 11.78
CA LEU A 22 9.22 -4.20 10.85
C LEU A 22 9.76 -2.81 11.19
N LEU A 23 8.85 -1.83 11.32
CA LEU A 23 9.18 -0.45 11.67
C LEU A 23 9.95 -0.36 12.99
N ALA A 24 9.43 -0.99 14.06
CA ALA A 24 10.05 -0.96 15.37
C ALA A 24 11.45 -1.58 15.37
N THR A 25 11.66 -2.65 14.59
CA THR A 25 12.96 -3.31 14.48
C THR A 25 13.99 -2.42 13.77
N VAL A 26 13.60 -1.74 12.68
CA VAL A 26 14.50 -0.83 11.97
C VAL A 26 14.80 0.41 12.80
N VAL A 27 13.79 1.02 13.44
CA VAL A 27 13.98 2.25 14.25
C VAL A 27 14.87 2.01 15.46
N LYS A 28 14.74 0.85 16.15
CA LYS A 28 15.52 0.54 17.35
C LYS A 28 16.97 0.16 17.06
N ASN A 29 17.32 -0.21 15.84
CA ASN A 29 18.66 -0.63 15.47
C ASN A 29 19.32 0.42 14.57
N THR A 30 20.29 1.17 15.10
CA THR A 30 20.99 2.24 14.38
C THR A 30 21.54 1.81 13.03
N ARG A 31 22.17 0.63 12.95
CA ARG A 31 22.72 0.08 11.70
C ARG A 31 21.64 -0.20 10.66
N LEU A 32 20.49 -0.76 11.08
CA LEU A 32 19.38 -1.00 10.17
C LEU A 32 18.75 0.32 9.72
N ARG A 33 18.60 1.28 10.64
CA ARG A 33 18.04 2.60 10.34
C ARG A 33 18.83 3.29 9.24
N ASP A 34 20.15 3.33 9.32
CA ASP A 34 20.98 4.02 8.32
C ASP A 34 20.86 3.38 6.93
N LYS A 35 20.68 2.06 6.86
CA LYS A 35 20.58 1.30 5.61
C LYS A 35 19.16 1.27 5.02
N TYR A 36 18.14 1.25 5.86
CA TYR A 36 16.75 1.02 5.49
C TYR A 36 15.83 2.23 5.75
N SER A 37 16.40 3.43 5.91
CA SER A 37 15.64 4.66 6.19
C SER A 37 14.50 4.92 5.20
N ILE A 38 14.67 4.59 3.91
CA ILE A 38 13.62 4.76 2.91
C ILE A 38 12.46 3.78 3.12
N PHE A 39 12.74 2.56 3.56
CA PHE A 39 11.70 1.57 3.89
C PHE A 39 10.87 1.94 5.12
N LEU A 40 11.32 2.89 5.96
CA LEU A 40 10.50 3.40 7.07
C LEU A 40 9.20 4.02 6.56
N VAL A 41 9.27 4.76 5.44
CA VAL A 41 8.09 5.39 4.82
C VAL A 41 7.09 4.33 4.38
N LYS A 42 7.58 3.25 3.75
CA LYS A 42 6.76 2.10 3.35
C LYS A 42 6.01 1.51 4.54
N PHE A 43 6.71 1.16 5.63
CA PHE A 43 6.06 0.57 6.80
C PHE A 43 5.06 1.51 7.47
N ILE A 44 5.29 2.83 7.44
CA ILE A 44 4.32 3.82 7.95
C ILE A 44 3.06 3.83 7.07
N VAL A 45 3.22 3.83 5.75
CA VAL A 45 2.09 3.76 4.81
C VAL A 45 1.30 2.47 5.00
N ASP A 46 1.98 1.34 5.15
CA ASP A 46 1.37 0.04 5.40
C ASP A 46 0.55 0.03 6.72
N ILE A 47 1.07 0.65 7.79
CA ILE A 47 0.32 0.86 9.04
C ILE A 47 -0.92 1.72 8.81
N VAL A 48 -0.82 2.79 8.02
CA VAL A 48 -1.98 3.64 7.69
C VAL A 48 -3.03 2.84 6.92
N VAL A 49 -2.63 2.05 5.92
CA VAL A 49 -3.54 1.15 5.19
C VAL A 49 -4.21 0.15 6.13
N ALA A 50 -3.45 -0.46 7.04
CA ALA A 50 -3.99 -1.37 8.03
C ALA A 50 -5.07 -0.71 8.90
N CYS A 51 -4.82 0.52 9.37
CA CYS A 51 -5.80 1.30 10.12
C CYS A 51 -7.06 1.59 9.28
N LEU A 52 -6.92 1.94 8.00
CA LEU A 52 -8.05 2.17 7.10
C LEU A 52 -8.89 0.89 6.89
N LEU A 53 -8.25 -0.28 6.74
CA LEU A 53 -8.95 -1.57 6.67
C LEU A 53 -9.73 -1.88 7.95
N LEU A 54 -9.14 -1.61 9.13
CA LEU A 54 -9.82 -1.79 10.41
C LEU A 54 -11.00 -0.82 10.58
N LEU A 55 -10.87 0.42 10.07
CA LEU A 55 -11.98 1.37 10.01
C LEU A 55 -13.10 0.86 9.10
N LEU A 56 -12.79 0.26 7.94
CA LEU A 56 -13.80 -0.39 7.09
C LEU A 56 -14.47 -1.58 7.78
N ALA A 57 -13.74 -2.36 8.59
CA ALA A 57 -14.36 -3.41 9.39
C ALA A 57 -15.32 -2.85 10.44
N TYR A 58 -14.98 -1.71 11.05
CA TYR A 58 -15.83 -1.06 12.05
C TYR A 58 -17.07 -0.39 11.44
N LEU A 59 -16.94 0.22 10.27
CA LEU A 59 -18.00 0.93 9.59
C LEU A 59 -18.85 -0.03 8.74
N ASP A 60 -20.00 -0.45 9.26
CA ASP A 60 -20.95 -1.24 8.48
C ASP A 60 -21.70 -0.37 7.46
N ARG A 61 -21.26 -0.42 6.20
CA ARG A 61 -21.91 0.29 5.07
C ARG A 61 -23.39 -0.07 4.87
N ARG A 62 -23.89 -1.17 5.45
CA ARG A 62 -25.30 -1.58 5.36
C ARG A 62 -26.16 -1.01 6.48
N SER A 63 -25.56 -0.39 7.48
CA SER A 63 -26.26 0.09 8.67
C SER A 63 -26.83 1.50 8.54
N ASP A 64 -26.15 2.40 7.82
CA ASP A 64 -26.55 3.80 7.69
C ASP A 64 -26.03 4.42 6.38
N GLU A 65 -26.92 5.03 5.59
CA GLU A 65 -26.56 5.76 4.36
C GLU A 65 -25.63 6.95 4.64
N ARG A 66 -25.71 7.54 5.85
CA ARG A 66 -24.84 8.63 6.28
C ARG A 66 -23.37 8.23 6.40
N ILE A 67 -23.09 6.95 6.62
CA ILE A 67 -21.75 6.40 6.81
C ILE A 67 -21.17 5.87 5.49
N CYS A 68 -22.01 5.64 4.50
CA CYS A 68 -21.61 5.04 3.22
C CYS A 68 -20.66 5.94 2.40
N GLY A 69 -20.84 7.27 2.41
CA GLY A 69 -19.90 8.22 1.78
C GLY A 69 -18.50 8.15 2.38
N ALA A 70 -18.40 8.23 3.71
CA ALA A 70 -17.14 8.07 4.45
C ALA A 70 -16.47 6.71 4.18
N THR A 71 -17.26 5.62 4.13
CA THR A 71 -16.76 4.27 3.83
C THR A 71 -16.17 4.20 2.41
N LEU A 72 -16.78 4.88 1.45
CA LEU A 72 -16.29 4.93 0.07
C LEU A 72 -15.00 5.76 -0.04
N VAL A 73 -14.90 6.88 0.68
CA VAL A 73 -13.66 7.68 0.75
C VAL A 73 -12.53 6.85 1.37
N ILE A 74 -12.80 6.12 2.44
CA ILE A 74 -11.80 5.23 3.08
C ILE A 74 -11.42 4.09 2.14
N SER A 75 -12.40 3.47 1.46
CA SER A 75 -12.14 2.37 0.52
C SER A 75 -11.27 2.82 -0.65
N THR A 76 -11.55 3.99 -1.23
CA THR A 76 -10.81 4.50 -2.40
C THR A 76 -9.43 5.05 -2.04
N SER A 77 -9.23 5.46 -0.78
CA SER A 77 -7.94 5.98 -0.33
C SER A 77 -6.89 4.89 -0.11
N ILE A 78 -7.30 3.66 0.20
CA ILE A 78 -6.41 2.50 0.37
C ILE A 78 -5.55 2.24 -0.89
N PRO A 79 -6.13 1.95 -2.08
CA PRO A 79 -5.33 1.73 -3.28
C PRO A 79 -4.57 3.00 -3.67
N LEU A 80 -5.17 4.19 -3.54
CA LEU A 80 -4.51 5.45 -3.91
C LEU A 80 -3.21 5.67 -3.11
N LEU A 81 -3.23 5.40 -1.80
CA LEU A 81 -2.04 5.55 -0.96
C LEU A 81 -0.93 4.56 -1.37
N GLN A 82 -1.30 3.31 -1.65
CA GLN A 82 -0.34 2.27 -2.04
C GLN A 82 0.27 2.50 -3.43
N VAL A 83 -0.53 2.92 -4.41
CA VAL A 83 -0.02 3.17 -5.77
C VAL A 83 0.84 4.43 -5.82
N LEU A 84 0.58 5.44 -4.98
CA LEU A 84 1.47 6.61 -4.84
C LEU A 84 2.80 6.23 -4.19
N LEU A 85 2.78 5.36 -3.17
CA LEU A 85 3.99 4.79 -2.59
C LEU A 85 4.77 4.01 -3.65
N LEU A 86 4.09 3.15 -4.41
CA LEU A 86 4.70 2.36 -5.48
C LEU A 86 5.34 3.26 -6.55
N LEU A 87 4.68 4.34 -6.96
CA LEU A 87 5.24 5.30 -7.90
C LEU A 87 6.55 5.89 -7.37
N CYS A 88 6.60 6.25 -6.10
CA CYS A 88 7.83 6.75 -5.46
C CYS A 88 8.94 5.69 -5.45
N GLU A 89 8.60 4.42 -5.18
CA GLU A 89 9.55 3.29 -5.24
C GLU A 89 10.08 3.08 -6.67
N VAL A 90 9.22 3.11 -7.69
CA VAL A 90 9.60 2.97 -9.10
C VAL A 90 10.51 4.12 -9.54
N ILE A 91 10.28 5.34 -9.08
CA ILE A 91 11.17 6.50 -9.34
C ILE A 91 12.55 6.26 -8.70
N ASP A 92 12.59 5.87 -7.43
CA ASP A 92 13.86 5.62 -6.72
C ASP A 92 14.67 4.50 -7.40
N TRP A 93 14.02 3.42 -7.81
CA TRP A 93 14.65 2.34 -8.55
C TRP A 93 15.09 2.73 -9.96
N SER A 94 14.32 3.59 -10.62
CA SER A 94 14.70 4.15 -11.92
C SER A 94 15.95 5.01 -11.80
N LEU A 95 16.06 5.84 -10.76
CA LEU A 95 17.28 6.61 -10.49
C LEU A 95 18.47 5.69 -10.23
N ALA A 96 18.28 4.62 -9.45
CA ALA A 96 19.33 3.64 -9.19
C ALA A 96 19.81 2.93 -10.47
N ALA A 97 18.89 2.55 -11.36
CA ALA A 97 19.19 1.76 -12.56
C ALA A 97 19.70 2.59 -13.75
N TYR A 98 19.20 3.81 -13.92
CA TYR A 98 19.50 4.67 -15.06
C TYR A 98 20.56 5.73 -14.74
N SER A 99 20.65 6.18 -13.50
CA SER A 99 21.55 7.26 -13.06
C SER A 99 22.33 6.89 -11.78
N PRO A 100 23.11 5.78 -11.78
CA PRO A 100 23.73 5.23 -10.57
C PRO A 100 24.71 6.18 -9.89
N VAL A 101 25.47 6.97 -10.65
CA VAL A 101 26.40 7.97 -10.08
C VAL A 101 25.65 9.03 -9.28
N TYR A 102 24.58 9.59 -9.85
CA TYR A 102 23.72 10.54 -9.15
C TYR A 102 23.08 9.90 -7.92
N PHE A 103 22.59 8.67 -8.04
CA PHE A 103 21.97 7.94 -6.93
C PHE A 103 22.92 7.73 -5.74
N HIS A 104 24.18 7.38 -5.98
CA HIS A 104 25.17 7.20 -4.91
C HIS A 104 25.62 8.49 -4.23
N HIS A 105 25.58 9.62 -4.95
CA HIS A 105 25.89 10.94 -4.38
C HIS A 105 24.67 11.67 -3.80
N SER A 106 23.46 11.17 -4.05
CA SER A 106 22.23 11.76 -3.55
C SER A 106 22.13 11.61 -2.04
N SER A 107 21.80 12.70 -1.35
CA SER A 107 21.49 12.66 0.07
C SER A 107 20.19 11.87 0.31
N LEU A 108 20.05 11.30 1.51
CA LEU A 108 18.82 10.63 1.93
C LEU A 108 17.59 11.56 1.78
N PHE A 109 17.75 12.85 2.10
CA PHE A 109 16.69 13.84 1.95
C PHE A 109 16.21 13.98 0.50
N SER A 110 17.15 14.04 -0.46
CA SER A 110 16.80 14.09 -1.89
C SER A 110 16.02 12.86 -2.34
N ARG A 111 16.34 11.69 -1.77
CA ARG A 111 15.64 10.42 -2.08
C ARG A 111 14.28 10.29 -1.40
N ILE A 112 14.05 10.99 -0.28
CA ILE A 112 12.76 11.05 0.42
C ILE A 112 11.81 12.06 -0.24
N LEU A 113 12.32 13.05 -0.98
CA LEU A 113 11.52 14.11 -1.59
C LEU A 113 10.34 13.62 -2.46
N PRO A 114 10.49 12.59 -3.32
CA PRO A 114 9.36 12.01 -4.06
C PRO A 114 8.25 11.51 -3.15
N PHE A 115 8.59 10.90 -2.00
CA PHE A 115 7.62 10.41 -1.02
C PHE A 115 6.87 11.55 -0.32
N ILE A 116 7.56 12.65 -0.01
CA ILE A 116 6.93 13.86 0.54
C ILE A 116 5.94 14.44 -0.48
N ALA A 117 6.35 14.56 -1.75
CA ALA A 117 5.48 15.02 -2.82
C ALA A 117 4.27 14.09 -2.99
N GLY A 118 4.48 12.77 -2.98
CA GLY A 118 3.41 11.77 -3.02
C GLY A 118 2.41 11.91 -1.86
N ALA A 119 2.90 12.13 -0.63
CA ALA A 119 2.04 12.37 0.53
C ALA A 119 1.21 13.65 0.42
N ILE A 120 1.80 14.73 -0.13
CA ILE A 120 1.08 15.98 -0.41
C ILE A 120 0.02 15.75 -1.49
N CYS A 121 0.36 15.06 -2.59
CA CYS A 121 -0.60 14.71 -3.63
C CYS A 121 -1.77 13.88 -3.08
N TYR A 122 -1.48 12.88 -2.25
CA TYR A 122 -2.50 12.09 -1.57
C TYR A 122 -3.44 12.98 -0.74
N LEU A 123 -2.90 13.88 0.09
CA LEU A 123 -3.69 14.76 0.93
C LEU A 123 -4.60 15.68 0.11
N ILE A 124 -4.11 16.22 -1.00
CA ILE A 124 -4.89 17.07 -1.91
C ILE A 124 -6.05 16.27 -2.51
N ILE A 125 -5.78 15.07 -3.04
CA ILE A 125 -6.82 14.22 -3.63
C ILE A 125 -7.84 13.83 -2.56
N LEU A 126 -7.39 13.37 -1.38
CA LEU A 126 -8.28 13.00 -0.28
C LEU A 126 -9.17 14.17 0.16
N THR A 127 -8.61 15.37 0.29
CA THR A 127 -9.37 16.57 0.63
C THR A 127 -10.42 16.88 -0.44
N ALA A 128 -10.06 16.77 -1.72
CA ALA A 128 -11.00 16.96 -2.81
C ALA A 128 -12.14 15.92 -2.76
N LEU A 129 -11.83 14.64 -2.52
CA LEU A 129 -12.84 13.58 -2.39
C LEU A 129 -13.82 13.86 -1.23
N LEU A 130 -13.31 14.31 -0.08
CA LEU A 130 -14.14 14.68 1.08
C LEU A 130 -15.06 15.87 0.79
N VAL A 131 -14.53 16.90 0.13
CA VAL A 131 -15.33 18.08 -0.25
C VAL A 131 -16.42 17.69 -1.24
N ILE A 132 -16.13 16.84 -2.22
CA ILE A 132 -17.12 16.42 -3.20
C ILE A 132 -18.19 15.54 -2.55
N ASP A 133 -17.81 14.59 -1.68
CA ASP A 133 -18.75 13.77 -0.92
C ASP A 133 -19.71 14.65 -0.12
N ALA A 134 -19.18 15.63 0.62
CA ALA A 134 -19.96 16.55 1.46
C ALA A 134 -20.88 17.51 0.68
N THR A 135 -20.61 17.75 -0.61
CA THR A 135 -21.36 18.72 -1.43
C THR A 135 -22.27 18.08 -2.48
N SER A 136 -22.16 16.76 -2.68
CA SER A 136 -22.99 16.01 -3.63
C SER A 136 -24.41 15.77 -3.09
N MET A 137 -25.43 15.95 -3.94
CA MET A 137 -26.82 15.64 -3.57
C MET A 137 -26.98 14.12 -3.44
N THR A 138 -27.46 13.68 -2.27
CA THR A 138 -27.49 12.29 -1.80
C THR A 138 -28.24 11.35 -2.75
N VAL A 139 -27.55 10.78 -3.73
CA VAL A 139 -27.94 9.51 -4.34
C VAL A 139 -27.35 8.42 -3.46
N SER A 140 -28.16 7.44 -3.04
CA SER A 140 -27.69 6.36 -2.16
C SER A 140 -26.49 5.65 -2.79
N CYS A 141 -25.31 5.77 -2.18
CA CYS A 141 -24.06 5.12 -2.61
C CYS A 141 -24.13 3.59 -2.53
N ILE A 142 -25.19 3.04 -1.95
CA ILE A 142 -25.55 1.62 -1.97
C ILE A 142 -26.20 1.23 -3.32
N THR A 143 -26.99 2.15 -3.90
CA THR A 143 -27.79 1.88 -5.13
C THR A 143 -27.17 2.41 -6.42
N SER A 144 -26.37 3.47 -6.36
CA SER A 144 -25.65 4.03 -7.52
C SER A 144 -24.23 4.45 -7.13
N PRO A 145 -23.28 3.50 -7.08
CA PRO A 145 -21.88 3.80 -6.83
C PRO A 145 -21.28 4.73 -7.88
N GLU A 146 -21.81 4.73 -9.11
CA GLU A 146 -21.37 5.56 -10.24
C GLU A 146 -21.56 7.06 -10.02
N ALA A 147 -22.57 7.45 -9.23
CA ALA A 147 -22.94 8.86 -9.07
C ALA A 147 -22.01 9.64 -8.14
N SER A 148 -21.10 8.97 -7.42
CA SER A 148 -20.18 9.63 -6.52
C SER A 148 -18.83 9.90 -7.22
N ALA A 149 -18.42 11.17 -7.22
CA ALA A 149 -17.10 11.54 -7.73
C ALA A 149 -15.95 10.91 -6.91
N VAL A 150 -16.27 10.35 -5.74
CA VAL A 150 -15.33 9.60 -4.90
C VAL A 150 -14.77 8.39 -5.65
N THR A 151 -15.54 7.81 -6.58
CA THR A 151 -15.08 6.70 -7.44
C THR A 151 -14.06 7.09 -8.52
N SER A 152 -13.81 8.39 -8.74
CA SER A 152 -12.73 8.85 -9.64
C SER A 152 -11.33 8.56 -9.10
N ALA A 153 -11.21 8.35 -7.79
CA ALA A 153 -9.95 7.95 -7.15
C ALA A 153 -9.47 6.57 -7.62
N TYR A 154 -10.37 5.65 -7.98
CA TYR A 154 -9.98 4.40 -8.62
C TYR A 154 -9.37 4.65 -10.01
N ASP A 155 -9.93 5.57 -10.78
CA ASP A 155 -9.45 5.90 -12.12
C ASP A 155 -8.03 6.51 -12.05
N PHE A 156 -7.79 7.42 -11.09
CA PHE A 156 -6.44 7.93 -10.79
C PHE A 156 -5.50 6.82 -10.33
N SER A 157 -5.98 5.93 -9.45
CA SER A 157 -5.17 4.83 -8.93
C SER A 157 -4.74 3.89 -10.06
N LEU A 158 -5.65 3.53 -10.97
CA LEU A 158 -5.33 2.71 -12.14
C LEU A 158 -4.31 3.41 -13.03
N ALA A 159 -4.51 4.68 -13.38
CA ALA A 159 -3.58 5.41 -14.23
C ALA A 159 -2.15 5.44 -13.66
N ILE A 160 -2.02 5.67 -12.34
CA ILE A 160 -0.73 5.63 -11.65
C ILE A 160 -0.15 4.22 -11.64
N THR A 161 -0.98 3.21 -11.37
CA THR A 161 -0.55 1.80 -11.36
C THR A 161 -0.04 1.36 -12.73
N THR A 162 -0.72 1.74 -13.81
CA THR A 162 -0.29 1.45 -15.19
C THR A 162 1.09 2.06 -15.46
N VAL A 163 1.32 3.32 -15.03
CA VAL A 163 2.63 3.97 -15.14
C VAL A 163 3.70 3.18 -14.37
N CYS A 164 3.38 2.70 -13.17
CA CYS A 164 4.28 1.89 -12.35
C CYS A 164 4.61 0.54 -13.03
N VAL A 165 3.60 -0.16 -13.56
CA VAL A 165 3.76 -1.43 -14.28
C VAL A 165 4.67 -1.25 -15.50
N VAL A 166 4.46 -0.18 -16.28
CA VAL A 166 5.33 0.15 -17.42
C VAL A 166 6.75 0.46 -16.95
N GLY A 167 6.91 1.27 -15.90
CA GLY A 167 8.23 1.58 -15.32
C GLY A 167 8.98 0.34 -14.84
N LEU A 168 8.29 -0.57 -14.15
CA LEU A 168 8.83 -1.87 -13.71
C LEU A 168 9.20 -2.76 -14.90
N ALA A 169 8.39 -2.81 -15.96
CA ALA A 169 8.73 -3.54 -17.18
C ALA A 169 9.99 -3.01 -17.86
N LEU A 170 10.15 -1.68 -17.92
CA LEU A 170 11.37 -1.04 -18.45
C LEU A 170 12.59 -1.37 -17.59
N LEU A 171 12.44 -1.33 -16.27
CA LEU A 171 13.49 -1.73 -15.32
C LEU A 171 13.91 -3.19 -15.50
N LEU A 172 12.95 -4.10 -15.67
CA LEU A 172 13.20 -5.51 -15.94
C LEU A 172 14.00 -5.70 -17.22
N ARG A 173 13.58 -5.07 -18.31
CA ARG A 173 14.26 -5.14 -19.61
C ARG A 173 15.73 -4.73 -19.50
N ARG A 174 16.03 -3.69 -18.70
CA ARG A 174 17.41 -3.21 -18.49
C ARG A 174 18.24 -4.10 -17.58
N ASN A 175 17.60 -4.84 -16.67
CA ASN A 175 18.26 -5.56 -15.58
C ASN A 175 18.19 -7.10 -15.69
N LEU A 176 17.91 -7.66 -16.87
CA LEU A 176 17.69 -9.11 -17.06
C LEU A 176 18.79 -10.01 -16.46
N ASN A 177 20.04 -9.55 -16.45
CA ASN A 177 21.19 -10.30 -15.93
C ASN A 177 21.74 -9.78 -14.60
N SER A 178 21.04 -8.84 -13.93
CA SER A 178 21.53 -8.24 -12.69
C SER A 178 20.87 -8.85 -11.45
N ALA A 179 21.51 -8.67 -10.29
CA ALA A 179 20.93 -9.07 -9.01
C ALA A 179 19.59 -8.37 -8.70
N TYR A 180 19.28 -7.27 -9.39
CA TYR A 180 18.01 -6.54 -9.26
C TYR A 180 16.85 -7.19 -10.00
N PHE A 181 17.09 -8.14 -10.91
CA PHE A 181 16.04 -8.79 -11.68
C PHE A 181 14.95 -9.41 -10.79
N ARG A 182 15.33 -10.22 -9.80
CA ARG A 182 14.37 -10.93 -8.95
C ARG A 182 13.50 -9.98 -8.12
N PRO A 183 14.06 -8.97 -7.41
CA PRO A 183 13.25 -7.96 -6.72
C PRO A 183 12.28 -7.21 -7.62
N VAL A 184 12.74 -6.74 -8.78
CA VAL A 184 11.90 -5.98 -9.71
C VAL A 184 10.83 -6.88 -10.33
N MET A 185 11.15 -8.15 -10.62
CA MET A 185 10.19 -9.12 -11.17
C MET A 185 9.06 -9.41 -10.18
N LEU A 186 9.40 -9.58 -8.89
CA LEU A 186 8.37 -9.74 -7.88
C LEU A 186 7.44 -8.52 -7.83
N HIS A 187 7.99 -7.30 -7.80
CA HIS A 187 7.18 -6.08 -7.76
C HIS A 187 6.30 -5.99 -9.01
N PHE A 188 6.85 -6.26 -10.19
CA PHE A 188 6.08 -6.27 -11.44
C PHE A 188 4.90 -7.23 -11.41
N ILE A 189 5.13 -8.49 -11.02
CA ILE A 189 4.07 -9.52 -10.97
C ILE A 189 3.06 -9.17 -9.88
N ALA A 190 3.52 -8.77 -8.69
CA ALA A 190 2.65 -8.44 -7.58
C ALA A 190 1.76 -7.23 -7.91
N THR A 191 2.33 -6.14 -8.41
CA THR A 191 1.56 -4.96 -8.86
C THR A 191 0.56 -5.32 -9.96
N LEU A 192 0.97 -6.10 -10.97
CA LEU A 192 0.08 -6.46 -12.08
C LEU A 192 -1.15 -7.25 -11.60
N PHE A 193 -0.95 -8.28 -10.78
CA PHE A 193 -2.02 -9.19 -10.38
C PHE A 193 -2.80 -8.75 -9.14
N LEU A 194 -2.19 -7.98 -8.24
CA LEU A 194 -2.79 -7.59 -6.97
C LEU A 194 -3.27 -6.14 -6.95
N GLU A 195 -2.85 -5.29 -7.91
CA GLU A 195 -3.30 -3.90 -7.99
C GLU A 195 -3.91 -3.56 -9.36
N GLU A 196 -3.17 -3.68 -10.47
CA GLU A 196 -3.60 -3.25 -11.81
C GLU A 196 -4.87 -3.99 -12.28
N ILE A 197 -4.84 -5.32 -12.31
CA ILE A 197 -5.98 -6.14 -12.77
C ILE A 197 -7.21 -5.95 -11.86
N PRO A 198 -7.09 -5.96 -10.52
CA PRO A 198 -8.21 -5.66 -9.62
C PRO A 198 -8.81 -4.27 -9.83
N LEU A 199 -7.98 -3.23 -9.93
CA LEU A 199 -8.42 -1.86 -10.20
C LEU A 199 -9.15 -1.76 -11.54
N LEU A 200 -8.58 -2.33 -12.60
CA LEU A 200 -9.22 -2.38 -13.91
C LEU A 200 -10.57 -3.10 -13.85
N THR A 201 -10.64 -4.23 -13.15
CA THR A 201 -11.89 -4.99 -12.97
C THR A 201 -12.94 -4.18 -12.22
N CYS A 202 -12.55 -3.51 -11.13
CA CYS A 202 -13.41 -2.62 -10.37
C CYS A 202 -13.97 -1.50 -11.25
N ILE A 203 -13.11 -0.87 -12.06
CA ILE A 203 -13.49 0.22 -12.96
C ILE A 203 -14.41 -0.26 -14.09
N LEU A 204 -14.12 -1.41 -14.71
CA LEU A 204 -14.98 -1.98 -15.75
C LEU A 204 -16.36 -2.32 -15.20
N LEU A 205 -16.44 -2.93 -14.02
CA LEU A 205 -17.71 -3.25 -13.37
C LEU A 205 -18.47 -1.99 -12.93
N LYS A 206 -17.74 -0.96 -12.49
CA LYS A 206 -18.29 0.37 -12.20
C LYS A 206 -18.93 0.95 -13.46
N TYR A 207 -18.21 1.08 -14.58
CA TYR A 207 -18.76 1.67 -15.80
C TYR A 207 -19.81 0.80 -16.52
N ALA A 208 -19.92 -0.48 -16.15
CA ALA A 208 -20.99 -1.37 -16.61
C ALA A 208 -22.24 -1.30 -15.73
N ASN A 209 -22.31 -0.40 -14.75
CA ASN A 209 -23.38 -0.27 -13.76
C ASN A 209 -23.71 -1.59 -13.03
N SER A 210 -22.67 -2.39 -12.76
CA SER A 210 -22.83 -3.68 -12.10
C SER A 210 -22.79 -3.53 -10.60
N LYS A 211 -23.77 -4.12 -9.90
CA LYS A 211 -23.75 -4.23 -8.43
C LYS A 211 -22.50 -4.96 -7.90
N SER A 212 -21.85 -5.76 -8.75
CA SER A 212 -20.60 -6.46 -8.41
C SER A 212 -19.41 -5.52 -8.27
N ALA A 213 -19.50 -4.25 -8.69
CA ALA A 213 -18.45 -3.25 -8.50
C ALA A 213 -18.11 -3.04 -7.02
N ILE A 214 -19.10 -3.13 -6.13
CA ILE A 214 -18.91 -3.01 -4.68
C ILE A 214 -18.04 -4.16 -4.16
N LEU A 215 -18.33 -5.38 -4.58
CA LEU A 215 -17.52 -6.55 -4.23
C LEU A 215 -16.10 -6.44 -4.82
N ALA A 216 -15.97 -5.96 -6.05
CA ALA A 216 -14.67 -5.75 -6.69
C ALA A 216 -13.83 -4.70 -5.97
N ALA A 217 -14.45 -3.63 -5.45
CA ALA A 217 -13.80 -2.63 -4.61
C ALA A 217 -13.28 -3.25 -3.31
N ASP A 218 -14.09 -4.06 -2.62
CA ASP A 218 -13.64 -4.76 -1.41
C ASP A 218 -12.47 -5.70 -1.69
N MET A 219 -12.59 -6.51 -2.76
CA MET A 219 -11.52 -7.41 -3.17
C MET A 219 -10.25 -6.65 -3.55
N THR A 220 -10.37 -5.49 -4.19
CA THR A 220 -9.21 -4.62 -4.48
C THR A 220 -8.51 -4.21 -3.20
N ASN A 221 -9.24 -3.76 -2.17
CA ASN A 221 -8.64 -3.40 -0.88
C ASN A 221 -7.92 -4.58 -0.22
N TRP A 222 -8.51 -5.77 -0.28
CA TRP A 222 -7.89 -6.99 0.26
C TRP A 222 -6.63 -7.37 -0.49
N LEU A 223 -6.65 -7.29 -1.83
CA LEU A 223 -5.51 -7.64 -2.67
C LEU A 223 -4.37 -6.62 -2.52
N VAL A 224 -4.68 -5.33 -2.36
CA VAL A 224 -3.71 -4.29 -2.00
C VAL A 224 -3.03 -4.57 -0.66
N CYS A 225 -3.79 -5.06 0.33
CA CYS A 225 -3.21 -5.50 1.60
C CYS A 225 -2.29 -6.71 1.42
N ILE A 226 -2.72 -7.71 0.65
CA ILE A 226 -1.90 -8.88 0.34
C ILE A 226 -0.63 -8.48 -0.42
N HIS A 227 -0.71 -7.50 -1.32
CA HIS A 227 0.44 -6.91 -2.01
C HIS A 227 1.44 -6.33 -1.00
N SER A 228 0.98 -5.53 -0.04
CA SER A 228 1.83 -4.99 1.03
C SER A 228 2.48 -6.10 1.88
N LEU A 229 1.71 -7.08 2.36
CA LEU A 229 2.23 -8.23 3.10
C LEU A 229 3.29 -9.01 2.33
N LEU A 230 3.11 -9.18 1.02
CA LEU A 230 4.06 -9.87 0.15
C LEU A 230 5.38 -9.10 0.05
N HIS A 231 5.32 -7.78 -0.09
CA HIS A 231 6.52 -6.93 -0.13
C HIS A 231 7.25 -6.91 1.22
N SER A 232 6.51 -6.84 2.33
CA SER A 232 7.03 -6.96 3.69
C SER A 232 7.72 -8.31 3.92
N SER A 233 7.09 -9.41 3.48
CA SER A 233 7.67 -10.76 3.55
C SER A 233 8.94 -10.87 2.71
N TYR A 234 8.93 -10.33 1.50
CA TYR A 234 10.08 -10.32 0.61
C TYR A 234 11.22 -9.45 1.14
N PHE A 235 10.92 -8.32 1.79
CA PHE A 235 11.91 -7.50 2.47
C PHE A 235 12.65 -8.30 3.54
N VAL A 236 11.94 -9.03 4.40
CA VAL A 236 12.56 -9.89 5.42
C VAL A 236 13.38 -11.00 4.78
N TYR A 237 12.87 -11.62 3.71
CA TYR A 237 13.54 -12.72 3.02
C TYR A 237 14.86 -12.30 2.34
N ASN A 238 14.98 -11.08 1.82
CA ASN A 238 16.20 -10.66 1.13
C ASN A 238 17.24 -10.01 2.04
N HIS A 239 16.84 -9.40 3.15
CA HIS A 239 17.76 -8.66 4.01
C HIS A 239 18.29 -9.52 5.16
N GLN A 240 19.45 -10.14 4.95
CA GLN A 240 20.07 -11.06 5.91
C GLN A 240 20.41 -10.39 7.26
N ASP A 241 20.97 -9.19 7.22
CA ASP A 241 21.25 -8.38 8.40
C ASP A 241 20.01 -8.08 9.22
N TYR A 242 18.87 -7.80 8.58
CA TYR A 242 17.59 -7.68 9.27
C TYR A 242 17.22 -8.99 9.99
N ARG A 243 17.30 -10.14 9.30
CA ARG A 243 16.98 -11.45 9.89
C ARG A 243 17.87 -11.80 11.08
N GLU A 244 19.16 -11.48 11.02
CA GLU A 244 20.07 -11.75 12.13
C GLU A 244 19.76 -10.89 13.36
N VAL A 245 19.34 -9.63 13.17
CA VAL A 245 18.85 -8.78 14.26
C VAL A 245 17.61 -9.40 14.91
N VAL A 246 16.63 -9.83 14.11
CA VAL A 246 15.42 -10.50 14.61
C VAL A 246 15.74 -11.77 15.38
N LYS A 247 16.58 -12.66 14.83
CA LYS A 247 17.03 -13.88 15.54
C LYS A 247 17.69 -13.55 16.87
N THR A 248 18.52 -12.50 16.91
CA THR A 248 19.20 -12.07 18.13
C THR A 248 18.21 -11.53 19.17
N MET A 249 17.19 -10.77 18.76
CA MET A 249 16.12 -10.32 19.65
C MET A 249 15.38 -11.50 20.30
N PHE A 250 14.98 -12.50 19.49
CA PHE A 250 14.30 -13.69 20.02
C PHE A 250 15.19 -14.52 20.94
N LYS A 251 16.48 -14.67 20.63
CA LYS A 251 17.44 -15.33 21.52
C LYS A 251 17.54 -14.60 22.87
N LYS A 252 17.69 -13.27 22.86
CA LYS A 252 17.75 -12.47 24.09
C LYS A 252 16.47 -12.60 24.93
N TRP A 253 15.30 -12.55 24.28
CA TRP A 253 14.03 -12.72 24.97
C TRP A 253 13.88 -14.11 25.60
N LYS A 254 14.33 -15.17 24.91
CA LYS A 254 14.34 -16.54 25.46
C LYS A 254 15.24 -16.63 26.69
N VAL A 255 16.44 -16.03 26.65
CA VAL A 255 17.39 -16.01 27.77
C VAL A 255 16.82 -15.28 28.99
N VAL A 256 16.20 -14.11 28.79
CA VAL A 256 15.54 -13.34 29.86
C VAL A 256 14.44 -14.16 30.53
N ARG A 257 13.61 -14.86 29.74
CA ARG A 257 12.56 -15.74 30.28
C ARG A 257 13.09 -16.96 31.03
N SER A 258 14.24 -17.52 30.64
CA SER A 258 14.83 -18.68 31.33
C SER A 258 15.61 -18.32 32.60
N GLY A 259 16.01 -17.06 32.78
CA GLY A 259 16.73 -16.59 33.97
C GLY A 259 15.85 -15.92 35.02
N SER A 260 14.54 -15.82 34.79
CA SER A 260 13.55 -15.19 35.68
C SER A 260 12.64 -16.21 36.39
N GLY A 261 13.07 -17.47 36.49
CA GLY A 261 12.43 -18.53 37.27
C GLY A 261 13.35 -19.00 38.37
#